data_AF-A0A5N7Z9F6-F1
#
_entry.id   AF-A0A5N7Z9F6-F1
#
_cell.length_a   1.000
_cell.length_b   1.000
_cell.length_c   1.000
_cell.angle_alpha   90.00
_cell.angle_beta   90.00
_cell.angle_gamma   90.00
#
_symmetry.space_group_name_H-M   'P 1'
#
loop_
_entity.id
_entity.type
_entity.pdbx_description
1 polymer ?
#
loop_
_entity_poly.entity_id
_entity_poly.type
_entity_poly.pdbx_seq_one_letter_code
_entity_poly.pdbx_strand_id
1 'polypeptide(L)'
;MNTRNTIKVFLTVILLFNGILSHSQEYKTDDPLAAYSGFYPYEKGYATVGINKKYGFIDKKGRNVVPCKYSFVYTFHKGLAVVELGEKHGLVDTTGREVVPLKYDFIGSFEESDRAIVKLDHKWGFIDKNGKEIIPVIYEQAAHFYGAITTVKEN
;
A
#
# COMPACT_ATOMS: atom_id res chain seq x y z
N MET A 1 -0.83 -38.76 16.24
CA MET A 1 -0.43 -37.58 17.05
C MET A 1 0.27 -36.64 16.08
N ASN A 2 -0.22 -35.45 15.71
CA ASN A 2 -0.87 -34.39 16.48
C ASN A 2 -2.13 -33.82 15.78
N THR A 3 -3.21 -33.73 16.57
CA THR A 3 -4.28 -32.70 16.65
C THR A 3 -4.37 -31.64 15.55
N ARG A 4 -5.41 -31.69 14.69
CA ARG A 4 -6.68 -30.91 14.80
C ARG A 4 -6.50 -29.42 15.08
N ASN A 5 -6.70 -28.59 14.06
CA ASN A 5 -7.23 -27.22 14.20
C ASN A 5 -8.23 -26.97 13.07
N THR A 6 -9.44 -27.52 13.25
CA THR A 6 -10.62 -27.24 12.44
C THR A 6 -11.33 -26.05 13.07
N ILE A 7 -11.13 -24.84 12.55
CA ILE A 7 -11.88 -23.67 12.99
C ILE A 7 -13.23 -23.68 12.27
N LYS A 8 -14.28 -24.17 12.96
CA LYS A 8 -15.68 -24.07 12.52
C LYS A 8 -16.18 -22.67 12.88
N VAL A 9 -16.26 -21.76 11.90
CA VAL A 9 -16.98 -20.49 12.09
C VAL A 9 -18.42 -20.71 11.64
N PHE A 10 -19.35 -20.82 12.61
CA PHE A 10 -20.78 -20.74 12.36
C PHE A 10 -21.15 -19.26 12.18
N LEU A 11 -21.45 -18.85 10.95
CA LEU A 11 -22.13 -17.57 10.71
C LEU A 11 -23.62 -17.84 10.52
N THR A 12 -24.41 -17.48 11.52
CA THR A 12 -25.88 -17.60 11.50
C THR A 12 -26.45 -16.55 10.55
N VAL A 13 -26.82 -16.95 9.34
CA VAL A 13 -27.72 -16.15 8.48
C VAL A 13 -29.13 -16.72 8.65
N ILE A 14 -29.97 -15.99 9.38
CA ILE A 14 -31.40 -16.30 9.51
C ILE A 14 -32.07 -15.93 8.18
N LEU A 15 -32.46 -16.93 7.40
CA LEU A 15 -33.48 -16.76 6.36
C LEU A 15 -34.57 -17.82 6.58
N LEU A 16 -35.76 -17.32 6.94
CA LEU A 16 -37.01 -18.05 6.99
C LEU A 16 -37.34 -18.54 5.57
N PHE A 17 -37.53 -19.84 5.36
CA PHE A 17 -38.64 -20.47 4.64
C PHE A 17 -38.32 -21.94 4.28
N ASN A 18 -39.12 -22.84 4.84
CA ASN A 18 -39.55 -24.19 4.39
C ASN A 18 -38.60 -25.05 3.53
N GLY A 19 -38.07 -26.11 4.17
CA GLY A 19 -38.17 -27.45 3.61
C GLY A 19 -36.92 -28.05 2.93
N ILE A 20 -36.32 -29.01 3.65
CA ILE A 20 -35.69 -30.25 3.14
C ILE A 20 -34.19 -30.22 2.74
N LEU A 21 -33.54 -31.26 3.29
CA LEU A 21 -32.21 -31.86 3.07
C LEU A 21 -30.98 -31.10 3.60
N SER A 22 -30.51 -31.59 4.75
CA SER A 22 -29.14 -31.43 5.25
C SER A 22 -28.13 -32.02 4.25
N HIS A 23 -27.64 -31.18 3.35
CA HIS A 23 -26.39 -31.41 2.67
C HIS A 23 -25.43 -30.34 3.18
N SER A 24 -24.62 -30.68 4.19
CA SER A 24 -23.52 -29.82 4.62
C SER A 24 -22.47 -29.85 3.53
N GLN A 25 -22.64 -29.03 2.50
CA GLN A 25 -21.54 -28.69 1.61
C GLN A 25 -20.52 -27.92 2.44
N GLU A 26 -19.33 -28.49 2.56
CA GLU A 26 -18.15 -27.72 2.94
C GLU A 26 -17.96 -26.65 1.86
N TYR A 27 -18.39 -25.43 2.14
CA TYR A 27 -18.00 -24.29 1.31
C TYR A 27 -16.49 -24.10 1.51
N LYS A 28 -15.70 -24.61 0.56
CA LYS A 28 -14.34 -24.13 0.37
C LYS A 28 -14.47 -22.64 0.12
N THR A 29 -13.98 -21.84 1.05
CA THR A 29 -13.96 -20.39 0.86
C THR A 29 -12.91 -20.12 -0.22
N ASP A 30 -13.32 -20.14 -1.48
CA ASP A 30 -12.53 -19.62 -2.61
C ASP A 30 -12.46 -18.08 -2.56
N ASP A 31 -12.86 -17.47 -1.45
CA ASP A 31 -12.72 -16.04 -1.21
C ASP A 31 -11.23 -15.69 -1.09
N PRO A 32 -10.63 -15.04 -2.10
CA PRO A 32 -9.23 -14.67 -2.06
C PRO A 32 -8.93 -13.67 -0.94
N LEU A 33 -9.95 -13.09 -0.31
CA LEU A 33 -9.82 -12.12 0.77
C LEU A 33 -9.73 -12.76 2.16
N ALA A 34 -10.07 -14.05 2.31
CA ALA A 34 -10.10 -14.74 3.61
C ALA A 34 -8.73 -14.81 4.33
N ALA A 35 -7.64 -14.58 3.61
CA ALA A 35 -6.28 -14.55 4.16
C ALA A 35 -5.88 -13.21 4.80
N TYR A 36 -6.65 -12.13 4.62
CA TYR A 36 -6.29 -10.79 5.06
C TYR A 36 -7.00 -10.38 6.34
N SER A 37 -6.26 -9.77 7.25
CA SER A 37 -6.77 -9.15 8.48
C SER A 37 -7.41 -7.77 8.24
N GLY A 38 -7.30 -7.21 7.04
CA GLY A 38 -7.92 -5.94 6.66
C GLY A 38 -8.02 -5.78 5.15
N PHE A 39 -9.10 -5.14 4.69
CA PHE A 39 -9.43 -4.89 3.29
C PHE A 39 -9.95 -3.46 3.15
N TYR A 40 -9.35 -2.69 2.23
CA TYR A 40 -9.84 -1.37 1.84
C TYR A 40 -10.27 -1.40 0.37
N PRO A 41 -11.38 -0.72 0.00
CA PRO A 41 -12.00 -0.86 -1.31
C PRO A 41 -11.06 -0.50 -2.46
N TYR A 42 -11.41 -0.97 -3.66
CA TYR A 42 -10.61 -0.77 -4.86
C TYR A 42 -10.52 0.70 -5.26
N GLU A 43 -9.32 1.27 -5.17
CA GLU A 43 -9.00 2.58 -5.74
C GLU A 43 -8.14 2.38 -6.99
N LYS A 44 -8.60 2.92 -8.12
CA LYS A 44 -7.93 2.82 -9.43
C LYS A 44 -7.58 1.37 -9.84
N GLY A 45 -8.37 0.40 -9.39
CA GLY A 45 -8.24 -1.02 -9.76
C GLY A 45 -7.42 -1.88 -8.80
N TYR A 46 -6.94 -1.32 -7.69
CA TYR A 46 -6.18 -2.05 -6.66
C TYR A 46 -6.85 -1.89 -5.30
N ALA A 47 -6.87 -2.95 -4.51
CA ALA A 47 -7.33 -2.91 -3.13
C ALA A 47 -6.14 -3.03 -2.18
N THR A 48 -6.11 -2.21 -1.13
CA THR A 48 -5.13 -2.34 -0.05
C THR A 48 -5.55 -3.50 0.84
N VAL A 49 -4.61 -4.40 1.11
CA VAL A 49 -4.82 -5.57 1.95
C VAL A 49 -3.76 -5.67 3.03
N GLY A 50 -4.12 -6.24 4.18
CA GLY A 50 -3.23 -6.38 5.33
C GLY A 50 -3.14 -7.81 5.88
N ILE A 51 -1.95 -8.29 6.21
CA ILE A 51 -1.70 -9.54 6.96
C ILE A 51 -0.71 -9.23 8.08
N ASN A 52 -0.99 -9.61 9.33
CA ASN A 52 -0.07 -9.43 10.47
C ASN A 52 0.48 -8.00 10.61
N LYS A 53 -0.40 -6.99 10.43
CA LYS A 53 -0.04 -5.55 10.44
C LYS A 53 0.95 -5.13 9.34
N LYS A 54 1.06 -5.91 8.28
CA LYS A 54 1.80 -5.57 7.06
C LYS A 54 0.85 -5.41 5.90
N TYR A 55 1.10 -4.41 5.05
CA TYR A 55 0.19 -3.98 4.00
C TYR A 55 0.80 -4.16 2.62
N GLY A 56 -0.09 -4.37 1.65
CA GLY A 56 0.21 -4.58 0.24
C GLY A 56 -1.01 -4.29 -0.62
N PHE A 57 -0.97 -4.71 -1.88
CA PHE A 57 -2.03 -4.49 -2.86
C PHE A 57 -2.38 -5.78 -3.59
N ILE A 58 -3.68 -5.96 -3.84
CA ILE A 58 -4.19 -6.96 -4.77
C ILE A 58 -4.90 -6.28 -5.94
N ASP A 59 -4.95 -6.98 -7.08
CA ASP A 59 -5.78 -6.58 -8.20
C ASP A 59 -7.23 -7.06 -8.06
N LYS A 60 -8.10 -6.67 -9.00
CA LYS A 60 -9.52 -7.08 -9.03
C LYS A 60 -9.76 -8.59 -9.10
N LYS A 61 -8.74 -9.38 -9.43
CA LYS A 61 -8.80 -10.85 -9.48
C LYS A 61 -8.30 -11.47 -8.17
N GLY A 62 -7.98 -10.67 -7.15
CA GLY A 62 -7.42 -11.13 -5.88
C GLY A 62 -5.94 -11.49 -5.96
N ARG A 63 -5.25 -11.18 -7.07
CA ARG A 63 -3.82 -11.52 -7.22
C ARG A 63 -2.98 -10.50 -6.50
N ASN A 64 -1.99 -10.96 -5.74
CA ASN A 64 -1.00 -10.10 -5.11
C ASN A 64 -0.21 -9.31 -6.16
N VAL A 65 -0.30 -7.99 -6.07
CA VAL A 65 0.47 -7.03 -6.88
C VAL A 65 1.65 -6.52 -6.08
N VAL A 66 1.40 -6.09 -4.84
CA VAL A 66 2.42 -5.69 -3.89
C VAL A 66 2.29 -6.59 -2.67
N PRO A 67 3.34 -7.34 -2.29
CA PRO A 67 3.24 -8.26 -1.17
C PRO A 67 3.04 -7.50 0.16
N CYS A 68 2.29 -8.10 1.08
CA CYS A 68 2.10 -7.59 2.45
C CYS A 68 3.40 -7.67 3.27
N LYS A 69 4.36 -6.79 2.99
CA LYS A 69 5.63 -6.67 3.72
C LYS A 69 5.86 -5.30 4.33
N TYR A 70 5.11 -4.29 3.89
CA TYR A 70 5.28 -2.90 4.29
C TYR A 70 4.51 -2.59 5.57
N SER A 71 5.03 -1.68 6.40
CA SER A 71 4.31 -1.15 7.55
C SER A 71 3.12 -0.29 7.13
N PHE A 72 3.20 0.37 5.98
CA PHE A 72 2.11 1.12 5.37
C PHE A 72 2.25 1.18 3.85
N VAL A 73 1.13 1.32 3.14
CA VAL A 73 1.10 1.57 1.69
C VAL A 73 0.08 2.66 1.39
N TYR A 74 0.46 3.65 0.58
CA TYR A 74 -0.42 4.72 0.12
C TYR A 74 -1.03 4.37 -1.24
N THR A 75 -2.23 4.86 -1.53
CA THR A 75 -2.93 4.62 -2.81
C THR A 75 -2.05 4.92 -4.01
N PHE A 76 -2.25 4.18 -5.11
CA PHE A 76 -1.59 4.47 -6.38
C PHE A 76 -2.01 5.84 -6.96
N HIS A 77 -1.03 6.67 -7.30
CA HIS A 77 -1.20 7.88 -8.11
C HIS A 77 -0.27 7.80 -9.32
N LYS A 78 -0.83 7.95 -10.52
CA LYS A 78 -0.11 7.86 -11.80
C LYS A 78 0.77 6.60 -11.94
N GLY A 79 0.31 5.48 -11.37
CA GLY A 79 1.00 4.19 -11.43
C GLY A 79 2.07 3.99 -10.36
N LEU A 80 2.21 4.90 -9.39
CA LEU A 80 3.16 4.80 -8.29
C LEU A 80 2.46 4.85 -6.94
N ALA A 81 2.94 4.09 -5.98
CA ALA A 81 2.52 4.12 -4.59
C ALA A 81 3.73 4.37 -3.69
N VAL A 82 3.55 5.24 -2.69
CA VAL A 82 4.52 5.36 -1.59
C VAL A 82 4.33 4.14 -0.68
N VAL A 83 5.44 3.54 -0.27
CA VAL A 83 5.46 2.40 0.66
C VAL A 83 6.39 2.71 1.82
N GLU A 84 6.01 2.26 3.01
CA GLU A 84 6.74 2.48 4.25
C GLU A 84 7.19 1.15 4.85
N LEU A 85 8.44 1.06 5.27
CA LEU A 85 8.94 -0.06 6.07
C LEU A 85 9.81 0.48 7.21
N GLY A 86 9.34 0.29 8.44
CA GLY A 86 9.96 0.97 9.59
C GLY A 86 9.76 2.47 9.45
N GLU A 87 10.84 3.24 9.50
CA GLU A 87 10.82 4.71 9.36
C GLU A 87 11.24 5.16 7.95
N LYS A 88 11.35 4.22 6.99
CA LYS A 88 11.84 4.50 5.64
C LYS A 88 10.75 4.35 4.60
N HIS A 89 10.74 5.29 3.67
CA HIS A 89 9.82 5.40 2.55
C HIS A 89 10.54 5.03 1.24
N GLY A 90 9.79 4.40 0.35
CA GLY A 90 10.18 4.08 -1.02
C GLY A 90 8.99 4.22 -1.97
N LEU A 91 9.21 3.90 -3.24
CA LEU A 91 8.16 3.89 -4.27
C LEU A 91 8.07 2.52 -4.90
N VAL A 92 6.84 2.04 -5.09
CA VAL A 92 6.56 0.86 -5.92
C VAL A 92 5.68 1.24 -7.10
N ASP A 93 5.87 0.55 -8.22
CA ASP A 93 4.95 0.63 -9.34
C ASP A 93 3.78 -0.36 -9.21
N THR A 94 2.85 -0.32 -10.15
CA THR A 94 1.68 -1.21 -10.23
C THR A 94 2.00 -2.67 -10.53
N THR A 95 3.27 -3.03 -10.69
CA THR A 95 3.74 -4.43 -10.76
C THR A 95 4.34 -4.90 -9.42
N GLY A 96 4.44 -3.99 -8.44
CA GLY A 96 5.08 -4.22 -7.15
C GLY A 96 6.59 -4.15 -7.16
N ARG A 97 7.19 -3.72 -8.27
CA ARG A 97 8.62 -3.43 -8.33
C ARG A 97 8.91 -2.13 -7.59
N GLU A 98 9.93 -2.16 -6.75
CA GLU A 98 10.49 -0.97 -6.13
C GLU A 98 11.16 -0.10 -7.20
N VAL A 99 10.58 1.08 -7.46
CA VAL A 99 11.13 2.13 -8.32
C VAL A 99 12.15 2.94 -7.54
N VAL A 100 11.84 3.22 -6.27
CA VAL A 100 12.74 3.89 -5.32
C VAL A 100 12.89 2.98 -4.11
N PRO A 101 14.12 2.57 -3.74
CA PRO A 101 14.37 1.79 -2.54
C PRO A 101 13.87 2.51 -1.28
N LEU A 102 13.59 1.75 -0.23
CA LEU A 102 13.25 2.25 1.11
C LEU A 102 14.46 2.96 1.75
N LYS A 103 14.68 4.23 1.39
CA LYS A 103 15.85 5.02 1.85
C LYS A 103 15.48 6.37 2.43
N TYR A 104 14.40 6.99 1.95
CA TYR A 104 13.99 8.33 2.38
C TYR A 104 13.26 8.25 3.72
N ASP A 105 13.40 9.27 4.56
CA ASP A 105 12.61 9.40 5.80
C ASP A 105 11.16 9.81 5.48
N PHE A 106 10.96 10.43 4.33
CA PHE A 106 9.65 10.88 3.86
C PHE A 106 9.65 11.02 2.34
N ILE A 107 8.52 10.66 1.72
CA ILE A 107 8.22 10.96 0.32
C ILE A 107 6.80 11.53 0.28
N GLY A 108 6.65 12.71 -0.31
CA GLY A 108 5.35 13.34 -0.52
C GLY A 108 4.53 12.68 -1.63
N SER A 109 3.27 13.09 -1.76
CA SER A 109 2.35 12.54 -2.77
C SER A 109 2.70 12.99 -4.20
N PHE A 110 2.38 12.14 -5.18
CA PHE A 110 2.44 12.41 -6.63
C PHE A 110 1.07 12.80 -7.22
N GLU A 111 0.08 13.12 -6.37
CA GLU A 111 -1.29 13.48 -6.80
C GLU A 111 -1.32 14.61 -7.82
N GLU A 112 -0.75 15.76 -7.46
CA GLU A 112 -0.86 17.01 -8.21
C GLU A 112 0.30 17.20 -9.23
N SER A 113 1.36 16.39 -9.15
CA SER A 113 2.55 16.59 -9.99
C SER A 113 3.32 15.30 -10.28
N ASP A 114 4.26 15.33 -11.23
CA ASP A 114 5.17 14.19 -11.54
C ASP A 114 6.45 14.22 -10.69
N ARG A 115 6.44 15.02 -9.63
CA ARG A 115 7.54 15.24 -8.70
C ARG A 115 7.04 15.07 -7.27
N ALA A 116 7.90 14.57 -6.40
CA ALA A 116 7.62 14.49 -4.98
C ALA A 116 8.76 15.14 -4.19
N ILE A 117 8.37 15.85 -3.13
CA ILE A 117 9.33 16.27 -2.12
C ILE A 117 9.80 15.04 -1.35
N VAL A 118 11.09 14.98 -1.04
CA VAL A 118 11.69 13.90 -0.27
C VAL A 118 12.50 14.45 0.89
N LYS A 119 12.58 13.65 1.96
CA LYS A 119 13.42 13.93 3.11
C LYS A 119 14.43 12.81 3.31
N LEU A 120 15.68 13.16 3.55
CA LEU A 120 16.75 12.23 3.96
C LEU A 120 17.66 12.95 4.95
N ASP A 121 17.90 12.35 6.11
CA ASP A 121 18.84 12.84 7.13
C ASP A 121 18.58 14.32 7.47
N HIS A 122 17.31 14.65 7.75
CA HIS A 122 16.80 16.00 8.03
C HIS A 122 16.85 17.02 6.88
N LYS A 123 17.40 16.64 5.73
CA LYS A 123 17.48 17.49 4.53
C LYS A 123 16.35 17.18 3.56
N TRP A 124 16.02 18.16 2.75
CA TRP A 124 14.92 18.13 1.79
C TRP A 124 15.44 18.26 0.36
N GLY A 125 14.76 17.61 -0.57
CA GLY A 125 14.98 17.71 -2.01
C GLY A 125 13.74 17.28 -2.80
N PHE A 126 13.89 17.09 -4.10
CA PHE A 126 12.81 16.61 -4.97
C PHE A 126 13.29 15.47 -5.84
N ILE A 127 12.43 14.48 -6.04
CA ILE A 127 12.62 13.42 -7.03
C ILE A 127 11.55 13.50 -8.13
N ASP A 128 11.89 12.99 -9.31
CA ASP A 128 10.90 12.66 -10.34
C ASP A 128 10.22 11.30 -10.05
N LYS A 129 9.25 10.94 -10.89
CA LYS A 129 8.54 9.65 -10.84
C LYS A 129 9.44 8.41 -11.02
N ASN A 130 10.67 8.57 -11.50
CA ASN A 130 11.65 7.49 -11.65
C ASN A 130 12.61 7.43 -10.46
N GLY A 131 12.46 8.31 -9.46
CA GLY A 131 13.37 8.40 -8.33
C GLY A 131 14.62 9.22 -8.56
N LYS A 132 14.74 9.90 -9.70
CA LYS A 132 15.89 10.76 -9.99
C LYS A 132 15.73 12.06 -9.22
N GLU A 133 16.75 12.43 -8.46
CA GLU A 133 16.81 13.74 -7.79
C GLU A 133 16.81 14.87 -8.83
N ILE A 134 15.77 15.70 -8.79
CA ILE A 134 15.63 16.94 -9.56
C ILE A 134 16.25 18.09 -8.77
N ILE A 135 16.04 18.08 -7.45
CA ILE A 135 16.63 19.01 -6.48
C ILE A 135 17.35 18.13 -5.46
N PRO A 136 18.68 18.30 -5.28
CA PRO A 136 19.45 17.49 -4.34
C PRO A 136 18.91 17.58 -2.91
N VAL A 137 19.05 16.50 -2.14
CA VAL A 137 18.57 16.44 -0.75
C VAL A 137 19.56 17.09 0.20
N ILE A 138 19.73 18.41 0.08
CA ILE A 138 20.72 19.19 0.85
C ILE A 138 20.13 20.30 1.71
N TYR A 139 18.84 20.63 1.52
CA TYR A 139 18.20 21.82 2.09
C TYR A 139 17.58 21.57 3.47
N GLU A 140 17.82 22.46 4.43
CA GLU A 140 17.30 22.31 5.81
C GLU A 140 15.79 22.60 5.94
N GLN A 141 15.18 23.32 4.98
CA GLN A 141 13.77 23.70 5.03
C GLN A 141 13.07 23.42 3.68
N ALA A 142 11.84 22.89 3.78
CA ALA A 142 10.98 22.54 2.66
C ALA A 142 9.93 23.62 2.30
N ALA A 143 9.81 24.68 3.12
CA ALA A 143 8.78 25.69 2.92
C ALA A 143 8.98 26.42 1.59
N HIS A 144 7.91 26.56 0.81
CA HIS A 144 7.84 27.18 -0.53
C HIS A 144 8.10 26.26 -1.72
N PHE A 145 7.34 25.19 -1.91
CA PHE A 145 7.27 24.52 -3.23
C PHE A 145 5.83 24.34 -3.75
N TYR A 146 4.96 25.30 -3.45
CA TYR A 146 3.66 25.42 -4.13
C TYR A 146 3.83 26.33 -5.35
N GLY A 147 3.80 25.75 -6.56
CA GLY A 147 3.71 26.49 -7.82
C GLY A 147 5.01 27.16 -8.29
N ALA A 148 5.94 26.37 -8.83
CA ALA A 148 7.00 26.80 -9.76
C ALA A 148 8.03 27.88 -9.33
N ILE A 149 8.04 28.37 -8.08
CA ILE A 149 9.10 29.26 -7.60
C ILE A 149 9.39 28.97 -6.13
N THR A 150 10.60 28.46 -5.85
CA THR A 150 11.19 28.58 -4.51
C THR A 150 12.46 29.40 -4.61
N THR A 151 12.71 30.21 -3.59
CA THR A 151 14.06 30.68 -3.27
C THR A 151 14.71 29.64 -2.37
N VAL A 152 15.67 28.89 -2.91
CA VAL A 152 16.57 28.11 -2.06
C VAL A 152 17.58 29.06 -1.43
N LYS A 153 17.74 29.02 -0.11
CA LYS A 153 18.83 29.71 0.58
C LYS A 153 19.92 28.69 0.86
N GLU A 154 21.00 28.74 0.08
CA GLU A 154 22.28 28.14 0.48
C GLU A 154 22.89 29.04 1.57
N ASN A 155 23.48 28.42 2.60
CA ASN A 155 24.25 29.11 3.63
C ASN A 155 25.66 29.41 3.12
#